data_AF-A0A1V6UP18-F1
#
_entry.id   AF-A0A1V6UP18-F1
#
_cell.length_a   1.000
_cell.length_b   1.000
_cell.length_c   1.000
_cell.angle_alpha   90.00
_cell.angle_beta   90.00
_cell.angle_gamma   90.00
#
_symmetry.space_group_name_H-M   'P 1'
#
loop_
_entity.id
_entity.type
_entity.pdbx_description
1 polymer ?
#
loop_
_entity_poly.entity_id
_entity_poly.type
_entity_poly.pdbx_seq_one_letter_code
_entity_poly.pdbx_strand_id
1 'polypeptide(L)'
;MANIFQQVFGESPSPPTQININVTTSSTTLHKHGSNEPFTLTLEATLPESTDTPNKPLTILTFDTLLDPQGNALYENGIDFVNINTGAHAKRTSLTAHHSFGGKSNILIDPQFEQYFVTLEPGVPYRVTHTMRPCPRIPQESESKSEARKASLQEGEATAEDEAIVAAAFSHVTSLDVGSTYRVELGDKMDRISWYRYGSKEEVLNGQRAGVGLVHSLMGAKRHPERVGDSEMQAIPLVMQGLASFTVEE
;
A
#
# COMPACT_ATOMS: atom_id res chain seq x y z
N MET A 1 17.77 -4.00 37.88
CA MET A 1 16.99 -2.75 37.92
C MET A 1 16.03 -2.66 36.72
N ALA A 2 15.15 -3.66 36.53
CA ALA A 2 14.21 -3.72 35.39
C ALA A 2 12.73 -3.53 35.82
N ASN A 3 12.45 -3.49 37.13
CA ASN A 3 11.08 -3.61 37.67
C ASN A 3 10.38 -2.30 38.04
N ILE A 4 10.99 -1.12 37.80
CA ILE A 4 10.35 0.16 38.19
C ILE A 4 9.53 0.76 37.04
N PHE A 5 9.85 0.45 35.78
CA PHE A 5 9.08 0.96 34.62
C PHE A 5 7.77 0.21 34.36
N GLN A 6 7.64 -1.05 34.79
CA GLN A 6 6.40 -1.84 34.65
C GLN A 6 5.30 -1.46 35.65
N GLN A 7 5.62 -0.75 36.74
CA GLN A 7 4.64 -0.40 37.79
C GLN A 7 3.95 0.95 37.57
N VAL A 8 4.47 1.80 36.67
CA VAL A 8 3.91 3.16 36.43
C VAL A 8 3.09 3.21 35.12
N PHE A 9 3.41 2.34 34.16
CA PHE A 9 2.66 2.15 32.94
C PHE A 9 2.15 0.72 32.99
N GLY A 10 0.84 0.54 33.17
CA GLY A 10 0.23 -0.79 33.13
C GLY A 10 0.72 -1.57 31.90
N GLU A 11 0.75 -2.91 32.01
CA GLU A 11 1.25 -3.80 30.95
C GLU A 11 0.84 -3.28 29.57
N SER A 12 1.83 -2.95 28.75
CA SER A 12 1.58 -2.53 27.37
C SER A 12 0.73 -3.62 26.73
N PRO A 13 -0.45 -3.29 26.18
CA PRO A 13 -1.33 -4.29 25.62
C PRO A 13 -0.58 -5.08 24.54
N SER A 14 -0.79 -6.40 24.53
CA SER A 14 -0.22 -7.29 23.52
C SER A 14 -0.61 -6.83 22.12
N PRO A 15 0.29 -7.00 21.12
CA PRO A 15 -0.06 -6.75 19.72
C PRO A 15 -1.33 -7.50 19.32
N PRO A 16 -2.12 -6.95 18.38
CA PRO A 16 -3.06 -7.74 17.63
C PRO A 16 -2.36 -8.94 16.96
N THR A 17 -3.00 -10.11 16.98
CA THR A 17 -2.44 -11.31 16.37
C THR A 17 -2.32 -11.19 14.85
N GLN A 18 -3.29 -10.53 14.22
CA GLN A 18 -3.34 -10.30 12.77
C GLN A 18 -4.31 -9.17 12.42
N ILE A 19 -4.22 -8.67 11.19
CA ILE A 19 -5.27 -7.86 10.55
C ILE A 19 -5.80 -8.67 9.36
N ASN A 20 -7.12 -8.78 9.27
CA ASN A 20 -7.77 -9.53 8.19
C ASN A 20 -7.84 -8.66 6.94
N ILE A 21 -7.43 -9.20 5.80
CA ILE A 21 -7.55 -8.55 4.49
C ILE A 21 -8.57 -9.30 3.65
N ASN A 22 -9.58 -8.59 3.17
CA ASN A 22 -10.45 -9.05 2.09
C ASN A 22 -10.11 -8.28 0.82
N VAL A 23 -10.20 -8.93 -0.34
CA VAL A 23 -9.96 -8.28 -1.63
C VAL A 23 -11.16 -8.49 -2.52
N THR A 24 -11.57 -7.43 -3.22
CA THR A 24 -12.63 -7.46 -4.23
C THR A 24 -12.17 -6.75 -5.48
N THR A 25 -12.66 -7.19 -6.64
CA THR A 25 -12.45 -6.52 -7.93
C THR A 25 -13.70 -5.72 -8.30
N SER A 26 -13.55 -4.61 -9.04
CA SER A 26 -14.71 -3.87 -9.55
C SER A 26 -15.52 -4.65 -10.59
N SER A 27 -14.89 -5.61 -11.26
CA SER A 27 -15.49 -6.47 -12.27
C SER A 27 -14.86 -7.87 -12.22
N THR A 28 -15.55 -8.88 -12.73
CA THR A 28 -14.97 -10.20 -13.01
C THR A 28 -14.12 -10.19 -14.28
N THR A 29 -14.12 -9.09 -15.03
CA THR A 29 -13.45 -8.94 -16.32
C THR A 29 -12.50 -7.74 -16.28
N LEU A 30 -11.25 -7.95 -16.66
CA LEU A 30 -10.23 -6.93 -16.83
C LEU A 30 -9.93 -6.77 -18.32
N HIS A 31 -10.16 -5.58 -18.88
CA HIS A 31 -9.79 -5.27 -20.26
C HIS A 31 -8.32 -4.87 -20.34
N LYS A 32 -7.53 -5.63 -21.09
CA LYS A 32 -6.08 -5.45 -21.24
C LYS A 32 -5.73 -4.07 -21.76
N HIS A 33 -6.54 -3.55 -22.68
CA HIS A 33 -6.35 -2.22 -23.28
C HIS A 33 -7.18 -1.11 -22.64
N GLY A 34 -7.82 -1.41 -21.51
CA GLY A 34 -8.70 -0.48 -20.80
C GLY A 34 -10.12 -0.53 -21.33
N SER A 35 -11.04 -0.02 -20.51
CA SER A 35 -12.46 0.10 -20.83
C SER A 35 -12.95 1.50 -20.46
N ASN A 36 -14.23 1.80 -20.71
CA ASN A 36 -14.83 3.06 -20.24
C ASN A 36 -14.78 3.19 -18.71
N GLU A 37 -14.79 2.06 -18.01
CA GLU A 37 -14.68 2.01 -16.56
C GLU A 37 -13.30 1.47 -16.13
N PRO A 38 -12.62 2.12 -15.17
CA PRO A 38 -11.35 1.63 -14.69
C PRO A 38 -11.54 0.33 -13.91
N PHE A 39 -10.65 -0.64 -14.13
CA PHE A 39 -10.60 -1.84 -13.30
C PHE A 39 -9.90 -1.52 -11.99
N THR A 40 -10.54 -1.82 -10.86
CA THR A 40 -10.00 -1.55 -9.53
C THR A 40 -9.97 -2.79 -8.66
N LEU A 41 -8.99 -2.80 -7.76
CA LEU A 41 -8.87 -3.75 -6.66
C LEU A 41 -9.15 -2.97 -5.37
N THR A 42 -10.11 -3.42 -4.58
CA THR A 42 -10.39 -2.87 -3.25
C THR A 42 -9.93 -3.85 -2.20
N LEU A 43 -9.03 -3.40 -1.34
CA LEU A 43 -8.59 -4.10 -0.14
C LEU A 43 -9.37 -3.57 1.05
N GLU A 44 -9.93 -4.48 1.83
CA GLU A 44 -10.61 -4.18 3.09
C GLU A 44 -9.81 -4.77 4.25
N ALA A 45 -9.26 -3.91 5.10
CA ALA A 45 -8.57 -4.29 6.32
C ALA A 45 -9.53 -4.24 7.50
N THR A 46 -9.63 -5.33 8.24
CA THR A 46 -10.45 -5.41 9.46
C THR A 46 -9.59 -5.85 10.62
N LEU A 47 -9.57 -5.05 11.69
CA LEU A 47 -8.99 -5.44 12.97
C LEU A 47 -9.95 -6.43 13.64
N PRO A 48 -9.54 -7.70 13.88
CA PRO A 48 -10.42 -8.69 14.47
C PRO A 48 -10.85 -8.29 15.88
N GLU A 49 -12.12 -8.50 16.20
CA GLU A 49 -12.57 -8.51 17.59
C GLU A 49 -12.07 -9.79 18.25
N SER A 50 -11.14 -9.67 19.19
CA SER A 50 -10.63 -10.82 19.96
C SER A 50 -10.78 -10.55 21.45
N THR A 51 -11.06 -11.61 22.21
CA THR A 51 -11.05 -11.59 23.68
C THR A 51 -9.66 -11.39 24.26
N ASP A 52 -8.62 -11.69 23.47
CA ASP A 52 -7.22 -11.72 23.90
C ASP A 52 -6.48 -10.41 23.59
N THR A 53 -7.10 -9.51 22.83
CA THR A 53 -6.56 -8.19 22.49
C THR A 53 -7.52 -7.11 22.96
N PRO A 54 -7.03 -5.93 23.37
CA PRO A 54 -7.92 -4.84 23.73
C PRO A 54 -8.86 -4.52 22.57
N ASN A 55 -10.17 -4.49 22.85
CA ASN A 55 -11.17 -3.96 21.93
C ASN A 55 -11.05 -2.42 21.87
N LYS A 56 -9.94 -1.96 21.28
CA LYS A 56 -9.55 -0.56 21.19
C LYS A 56 -9.11 -0.23 19.77
N PRO A 57 -9.31 1.02 19.33
CA PRO A 57 -8.78 1.49 18.06
C PRO A 57 -7.27 1.28 17.98
N LEU A 58 -6.79 1.00 16.77
CA LEU A 58 -5.37 0.82 16.47
C LEU A 58 -4.96 1.78 15.36
N THR A 59 -4.11 2.75 15.68
CA THR A 59 -3.46 3.60 14.68
C THR A 59 -2.27 2.85 14.09
N ILE A 60 -2.24 2.69 12.77
CA ILE A 60 -1.16 2.03 12.03
C ILE A 60 -0.48 3.00 11.08
N LEU A 61 0.78 2.74 10.75
CA LEU A 61 1.43 3.36 9.60
C LEU A 61 1.06 2.57 8.34
N THR A 62 0.42 3.22 7.36
CA THR A 62 0.04 2.60 6.09
C THR A 62 1.04 2.85 4.96
N PHE A 63 1.92 3.84 5.10
CA PHE A 63 2.96 4.14 4.12
C PHE A 63 3.83 2.90 3.82
N ASP A 64 4.03 2.61 2.54
CA ASP A 64 4.83 1.47 2.09
C ASP A 64 4.27 0.12 2.59
N THR A 65 2.95 0.02 2.67
CA THR A 65 2.20 -1.21 3.01
C THR A 65 1.11 -1.49 1.98
N LEU A 66 0.46 -2.65 2.10
CA LEU A 66 -0.74 -3.01 1.33
C LEU A 66 -1.90 -2.02 1.47
N LEU A 67 -1.90 -1.21 2.53
CA LEU A 67 -2.95 -0.25 2.86
C LEU A 67 -2.56 1.18 2.47
N ASP A 68 -1.45 1.37 1.75
CA ASP A 68 -1.05 2.67 1.22
C ASP A 68 -1.94 3.08 0.04
N PRO A 69 -2.76 4.15 0.15
CA PRO A 69 -3.64 4.58 -0.94
C PRO A 69 -2.89 4.98 -2.23
N GLN A 70 -1.58 5.23 -2.18
CA GLN A 70 -0.77 5.54 -3.37
C GLN A 70 -0.62 4.35 -4.34
N GLY A 71 -0.94 3.12 -3.89
CA GLY A 71 -0.96 1.94 -4.76
C GLY A 71 0.40 1.33 -5.04
N ASN A 72 1.40 1.60 -4.20
CA ASN A 72 2.74 0.98 -4.31
C ASN A 72 2.68 -0.54 -4.23
N ALA A 73 1.66 -1.11 -3.58
CA ALA A 73 1.38 -2.56 -3.59
C ALA A 73 1.26 -3.17 -5.00
N LEU A 74 0.81 -2.39 -6.00
CA LEU A 74 0.73 -2.82 -7.40
C LEU A 74 2.07 -2.77 -8.15
N TYR A 75 3.11 -2.18 -7.56
CA TYR A 75 4.46 -2.15 -8.12
C TYR A 75 5.45 -3.00 -7.31
N GLU A 76 5.41 -2.94 -5.99
CA GLU A 76 6.44 -3.51 -5.11
C GLU A 76 6.08 -4.89 -4.52
N ASN A 77 5.50 -5.78 -5.33
CA ASN A 77 5.07 -7.13 -4.94
C ASN A 77 4.23 -7.19 -3.65
N GLY A 78 3.41 -6.17 -3.40
CA GLY A 78 2.42 -6.23 -2.31
C GLY A 78 1.25 -7.14 -2.64
N ILE A 79 0.86 -7.19 -3.92
CA ILE A 79 -0.27 -7.99 -4.44
C ILE A 79 0.24 -8.90 -5.55
N ASP A 80 -0.20 -10.15 -5.60
CA ASP A 80 0.16 -11.08 -6.67
C ASP A 80 -1.07 -11.51 -7.48
N PHE A 81 -0.82 -11.87 -8.74
CA PHE A 81 -1.83 -12.45 -9.63
C PHE A 81 -1.39 -13.86 -10.02
N VAL A 82 -2.12 -14.86 -9.56
CA VAL A 82 -1.80 -16.26 -9.83
C VAL A 82 -2.79 -16.81 -10.83
N ASN A 83 -2.29 -17.33 -11.95
CA ASN A 83 -3.15 -17.97 -12.94
C ASN A 83 -3.78 -19.22 -12.33
N ILE A 84 -5.11 -19.29 -12.32
CA ILE A 84 -5.85 -20.36 -11.62
C ILE A 84 -5.60 -21.73 -12.25
N ASN A 85 -5.39 -21.78 -13.57
CA ASN A 85 -5.23 -23.04 -14.29
C ASN A 85 -3.81 -23.59 -14.19
N THR A 86 -2.80 -22.72 -14.19
CA THR A 86 -1.38 -23.15 -14.20
C THR A 86 -0.72 -23.04 -12.83
N GLY A 87 -1.29 -22.28 -11.89
CA GLY A 87 -0.65 -21.93 -10.62
C GLY A 87 0.55 -20.98 -10.77
N ALA A 88 0.81 -20.47 -11.99
CA ALA A 88 1.95 -19.60 -12.23
C ALA A 88 1.65 -18.15 -11.78
N HIS A 89 2.61 -17.52 -11.10
CA HIS A 89 2.56 -16.09 -10.79
C HIS A 89 2.78 -15.28 -12.07
N ALA A 90 1.92 -14.30 -12.31
CA ALA A 90 2.12 -13.34 -13.39
C ALA A 90 3.38 -12.51 -13.14
N LYS A 91 4.14 -12.24 -14.20
CA LYS A 91 5.26 -11.30 -14.11
C LYS A 91 4.72 -9.91 -13.83
N ARG A 92 5.43 -9.14 -13.01
CA ARG A 92 5.06 -7.77 -12.65
C ARG A 92 6.19 -6.80 -12.93
N THR A 93 5.81 -5.59 -13.34
CA THR A 93 6.75 -4.47 -13.35
C THR A 93 6.97 -4.02 -11.91
N SER A 94 8.22 -4.03 -11.47
CA SER A 94 8.61 -3.43 -10.19
C SER A 94 9.07 -2.00 -10.43
N LEU A 95 8.48 -1.07 -9.68
CA LEU A 95 8.95 0.30 -9.56
C LEU A 95 9.22 0.56 -8.08
N THR A 96 10.41 1.03 -7.76
CA THR A 96 10.78 1.39 -6.39
C THR A 96 10.74 2.89 -6.24
N ALA A 97 9.94 3.38 -5.29
CA ALA A 97 9.84 4.80 -5.01
C ALA A 97 10.96 5.26 -4.06
N HIS A 98 11.64 6.35 -4.40
CA HIS A 98 12.59 7.01 -3.51
C HIS A 98 11.98 8.31 -2.97
N HIS A 99 11.76 8.37 -1.66
CA HIS A 99 11.15 9.53 -1.03
C HIS A 99 12.21 10.49 -0.47
N SER A 100 11.92 11.80 -0.51
CA SER A 100 12.83 12.85 -0.05
C SER A 100 13.14 12.80 1.45
N PHE A 101 12.24 12.25 2.25
CA PHE A 101 12.45 11.99 3.68
C PHE A 101 13.20 10.66 3.93
N GLY A 102 13.67 9.97 2.89
CA GLY A 102 14.31 8.66 2.99
C GLY A 102 13.29 7.54 3.09
N GLY A 103 13.38 6.72 4.14
CA GLY A 103 12.48 5.57 4.35
C GLY A 103 11.42 5.81 5.43
N LYS A 104 10.51 4.83 5.57
CA LYS A 104 9.43 4.85 6.57
C LYS A 104 9.90 5.14 8.00
N SER A 105 11.11 4.71 8.36
CA SER A 105 11.71 4.94 9.68
C SER A 105 11.94 6.41 10.01
N ASN A 106 11.98 7.30 9.01
CA ASN A 106 12.17 8.74 9.20
C ASN A 106 10.85 9.52 9.30
N ILE A 107 9.70 8.86 9.11
CA ILE A 107 8.39 9.51 9.25
C ILE A 107 8.19 9.90 10.71
N LEU A 108 7.86 11.18 10.93
CA LEU A 108 7.56 11.71 12.25
C LEU A 108 6.16 11.30 12.69
N ILE A 109 6.01 10.98 13.97
CA ILE A 109 4.71 10.75 14.61
C ILE A 109 4.18 12.13 15.03
N ASP A 110 3.71 12.89 14.04
CA ASP A 110 3.21 14.27 14.19
C ASP A 110 2.05 14.50 13.21
N PRO A 111 1.08 15.39 13.53
CA PRO A 111 -0.03 15.73 12.64
C PRO A 111 0.37 16.15 11.21
N GLN A 112 1.57 16.68 10.98
CA GLN A 112 2.05 17.00 9.62
C GLN A 112 2.17 15.77 8.70
N PHE A 113 2.28 14.57 9.28
CA PHE A 113 2.43 13.30 8.57
C PHE A 113 1.17 12.43 8.67
N GLU A 114 0.05 13.00 9.13
CA GLU A 114 -1.21 12.29 9.39
C GLU A 114 -1.68 11.42 8.23
N GLN A 115 -1.44 11.84 6.99
CA GLN A 115 -1.82 11.11 5.77
C GLN A 115 -1.22 9.70 5.65
N TYR A 116 -0.14 9.41 6.38
CA TYR A 116 0.51 8.09 6.40
C TYR A 116 -0.03 7.18 7.52
N PHE A 117 -0.94 7.69 8.35
CA PHE A 117 -1.49 6.97 9.49
C PHE A 117 -3.00 6.77 9.33
N VAL A 118 -3.48 5.61 9.77
CA VAL A 118 -4.90 5.24 9.73
C VAL A 118 -5.31 4.63 11.06
N THR A 119 -6.50 4.97 11.55
CA THR A 119 -7.12 4.29 12.69
C THR A 119 -7.95 3.12 12.18
N LEU A 120 -7.63 1.92 12.64
CA LEU A 120 -8.48 0.74 12.49
C LEU A 120 -9.35 0.60 13.73
N GLU A 121 -10.65 0.76 13.56
CA GLU A 121 -11.62 0.44 14.61
C GLU A 121 -11.91 -1.08 14.59
N PRO A 122 -11.96 -1.75 15.75
CA PRO A 122 -12.30 -3.18 15.81
C PRO A 122 -13.62 -3.47 15.09
N GLY A 123 -13.62 -4.51 14.25
CA GLY A 123 -14.80 -4.94 13.50
C GLY A 123 -15.23 -4.00 12.34
N VAL A 124 -14.64 -2.80 12.20
CA VAL A 124 -14.98 -1.86 11.13
C VAL A 124 -13.96 -1.99 9.98
N PRO A 125 -14.41 -2.26 8.75
CA PRO A 125 -13.50 -2.40 7.62
C PRO A 125 -12.96 -1.03 7.18
N TYR A 126 -11.64 -0.90 7.10
CA TYR A 126 -10.94 0.17 6.41
C TYR A 126 -10.68 -0.22 4.95
N ARG A 127 -10.99 0.66 4.00
CA ARG A 127 -10.94 0.34 2.57
C ARG A 127 -9.91 1.16 1.83
N VAL A 128 -9.14 0.50 0.98
CA VAL A 128 -8.21 1.12 0.03
C VAL A 128 -8.48 0.57 -1.35
N THR A 129 -8.62 1.46 -2.33
CA THR A 129 -8.89 1.08 -3.72
C THR A 129 -7.70 1.45 -4.60
N HIS A 130 -7.21 0.48 -5.36
CA HIS A 130 -6.14 0.67 -6.34
C HIS A 130 -6.67 0.47 -7.75
N THR A 131 -6.38 1.42 -8.61
CA THR A 131 -6.74 1.35 -10.02
C THR A 131 -5.63 0.65 -10.81
N MET A 132 -5.98 -0.40 -11.55
CA MET A 132 -5.03 -1.08 -12.43
C MET A 132 -4.80 -0.25 -13.69
N ARG A 133 -3.53 -0.07 -14.09
CA ARG A 133 -3.17 0.64 -15.32
C ARG A 133 -3.24 -0.33 -16.50
N PRO A 134 -4.11 -0.07 -17.49
CA PRO A 134 -4.19 -0.91 -18.69
C PRO A 134 -2.91 -0.80 -19.53
N CYS A 135 -2.74 -1.72 -20.47
CA CYS A 135 -1.65 -1.69 -21.44
C CYS A 135 -2.11 -0.88 -22.66
N PRO A 136 -1.45 0.23 -23.01
CA PRO A 136 -1.86 1.02 -24.17
C PRO A 136 -1.73 0.20 -25.46
N ARG A 137 -2.63 0.43 -26.43
CA ARG A 137 -2.46 -0.10 -27.78
C ARG A 137 -1.33 0.66 -28.46
N ILE A 138 -0.24 -0.02 -28.78
CA ILE A 138 0.81 0.56 -29.60
C ILE A 138 0.25 0.67 -31.03
N PRO A 139 0.20 1.87 -31.63
CA PRO A 139 -0.23 2.01 -33.01
C PRO A 139 0.70 1.20 -33.91
N GLN A 140 0.18 0.18 -34.61
CA GLN A 140 0.95 -0.48 -35.65
C GLN A 140 1.18 0.53 -36.77
N GLU A 141 2.43 0.90 -37.01
CA GLU A 141 2.79 1.70 -38.18
C GLU A 141 2.34 0.95 -39.43
N SER A 142 1.31 1.47 -40.12
CA SER A 142 1.09 1.08 -41.50
C SER A 142 2.35 1.47 -42.30
N GLU A 143 2.91 0.53 -43.06
CA GLU A 143 4.14 0.66 -43.86
C GLU A 143 4.21 1.91 -44.78
N SER A 144 3.12 2.66 -44.93
CA SER A 144 2.99 3.84 -45.78
C SER A 144 3.55 5.16 -45.21
N LYS A 145 4.10 5.20 -43.98
CA LYS A 145 4.63 6.46 -43.36
C LYS A 145 6.15 6.53 -43.17
N SER A 146 6.88 5.47 -43.58
CA SER A 146 8.34 5.36 -43.44
C SER A 146 9.13 6.42 -44.24
N GLU A 147 8.58 6.97 -45.33
CA GLU A 147 9.32 7.92 -46.19
C GLU A 147 9.26 9.39 -45.73
N ALA A 148 8.30 9.77 -44.87
CA ALA A 148 8.19 11.16 -44.40
C ALA A 148 9.00 11.46 -43.12
N ARG A 149 9.30 10.43 -42.30
CA ARG A 149 10.05 10.58 -41.03
C ARG A 149 11.55 10.84 -41.22
N LYS A 150 12.13 10.59 -42.39
CA LYS A 150 13.56 10.86 -42.67
C LYS A 150 13.91 12.34 -42.87
N ALA A 151 12.93 13.25 -42.92
CA ALA A 151 13.16 14.67 -43.19
C ALA A 151 13.06 15.59 -41.95
N SER A 152 12.64 15.10 -40.79
CA SER A 152 12.48 15.93 -39.58
C SER A 152 12.91 15.21 -38.30
N LEU A 153 14.18 14.83 -38.21
CA LEU A 153 14.79 14.50 -36.92
C LEU A 153 15.20 15.82 -36.25
N GLN A 154 14.27 16.45 -35.53
CA GLN A 154 14.65 17.22 -34.36
C GLN A 154 14.89 16.20 -33.24
N GLU A 155 16.15 15.98 -32.88
CA GLU A 155 16.51 15.21 -31.70
C GLU A 155 15.85 15.83 -30.46
N GLY A 156 14.95 15.09 -29.79
CA GLY A 156 14.47 15.45 -28.45
C GLY A 156 12.96 15.46 -28.22
N GLU A 157 12.10 15.28 -29.23
CA GLU A 157 10.64 15.21 -29.02
C GLU A 157 10.17 13.75 -28.92
N ALA A 158 9.63 13.36 -27.77
CA ALA A 158 9.08 12.02 -27.57
C ALA A 158 7.89 11.81 -28.53
N THR A 159 7.93 10.72 -29.29
CA THR A 159 6.81 10.37 -30.16
C THR A 159 5.69 9.71 -29.35
N ALA A 160 4.46 9.73 -29.87
CA ALA A 160 3.34 9.00 -29.25
C ALA A 160 3.59 7.49 -29.14
N GLU A 161 4.46 6.94 -29.99
CA GLU A 161 4.91 5.56 -29.94
C GLU A 161 5.88 5.34 -28.77
N ASP A 162 6.83 6.25 -28.56
CA ASP A 162 7.74 6.22 -27.41
C ASP A 162 6.95 6.29 -26.09
N GLU A 163 5.94 7.16 -26.02
CA GLU A 163 5.05 7.27 -24.86
C GLU A 163 4.26 5.97 -24.62
N ALA A 164 3.74 5.33 -25.67
CA ALA A 164 3.01 4.07 -25.57
C ALA A 164 3.91 2.93 -25.10
N ILE A 165 5.17 2.87 -25.57
CA ILE A 165 6.16 1.88 -25.13
C ILE A 165 6.46 2.06 -23.63
N VAL A 166 6.69 3.31 -23.19
CA VAL A 166 6.95 3.61 -21.78
C VAL A 166 5.73 3.28 -20.93
N ALA A 167 4.53 3.66 -21.36
CA ALA A 167 3.30 3.37 -20.63
C ALA A 167 3.00 1.85 -20.55
N ALA A 168 3.32 1.08 -21.60
CA ALA A 168 3.24 -0.39 -21.56
C ALA A 168 4.23 -1.00 -20.58
N ALA A 169 5.42 -0.41 -20.41
CA ALA A 169 6.38 -0.86 -19.40
C ALA A 169 5.84 -0.68 -17.96
N PHE A 170 5.06 0.38 -17.71
CA PHE A 170 4.47 0.69 -16.39
C PHE A 170 3.04 0.19 -16.18
N SER A 171 2.49 -0.56 -17.14
CA SER A 171 1.17 -1.16 -17.03
C SER A 171 1.18 -2.37 -16.08
N HIS A 172 0.11 -2.51 -15.30
CA HIS A 172 -0.07 -3.65 -14.40
C HIS A 172 -0.55 -4.91 -15.13
N VAL A 173 -0.94 -4.79 -16.40
CA VAL A 173 -1.64 -5.86 -17.13
C VAL A 173 -0.86 -6.37 -18.34
N THR A 174 0.30 -5.78 -18.66
CA THR A 174 1.13 -6.17 -19.81
C THR A 174 1.43 -7.66 -19.84
N SER A 175 1.81 -8.22 -18.69
CA SER A 175 2.19 -9.63 -18.54
C SER A 175 1.02 -10.57 -18.24
N LEU A 176 -0.21 -10.07 -18.25
CA LEU A 176 -1.40 -10.91 -18.07
C LEU A 176 -1.88 -11.41 -19.43
N ASP A 177 -2.16 -12.71 -19.51
CA ASP A 177 -2.54 -13.39 -20.74
C ASP A 177 -4.04 -13.24 -20.99
N VAL A 178 -4.39 -12.78 -22.19
CA VAL A 178 -5.80 -12.69 -22.62
C VAL A 178 -6.44 -14.09 -22.61
N GLY A 179 -7.67 -14.18 -22.13
CA GLY A 179 -8.41 -15.43 -21.94
C GLY A 179 -8.04 -16.21 -20.68
N SER A 180 -7.03 -15.77 -19.92
CA SER A 180 -6.67 -16.41 -18.64
C SER A 180 -7.43 -15.78 -17.48
N THR A 181 -7.72 -16.60 -16.46
CA THR A 181 -8.30 -16.17 -15.19
C THR A 181 -7.22 -16.18 -14.11
N TYR A 182 -7.11 -15.07 -13.39
CA TYR A 182 -6.17 -14.88 -12.29
C TYR A 182 -6.92 -14.73 -10.97
N ARG A 183 -6.39 -15.34 -9.92
CA ARG A 183 -6.78 -15.02 -8.53
C ARG A 183 -5.80 -14.00 -7.96
N VAL A 184 -6.32 -13.13 -7.11
CA VAL A 184 -5.55 -12.12 -6.40
C VAL A 184 -5.05 -12.72 -5.09
N GLU A 185 -3.77 -12.55 -4.79
CA GLU A 185 -3.12 -12.98 -3.55
C GLU A 185 -2.33 -11.83 -2.93
N LEU A 186 -1.96 -11.96 -1.65
CA LEU A 186 -0.93 -11.11 -1.06
C LEU A 186 0.43 -11.56 -1.61
N GLY A 187 1.26 -10.61 -2.01
CA GLY A 187 2.62 -10.91 -2.46
C GLY A 187 3.56 -11.18 -1.29
N ASP A 188 4.83 -11.39 -1.60
CA ASP A 188 5.89 -11.68 -0.63
C ASP A 188 6.39 -10.45 0.14
N LYS A 189 5.90 -9.26 -0.23
CA LYS A 189 6.20 -7.99 0.43
C LYS A 189 4.93 -7.35 0.97
N MET A 190 5.11 -6.40 1.89
CA MET A 190 4.02 -5.58 2.45
C MET A 190 2.90 -6.38 3.16
N ASP A 191 3.14 -7.66 3.48
CA ASP A 191 2.23 -8.58 4.17
C ASP A 191 2.14 -8.33 5.68
N ARG A 192 2.74 -7.25 6.17
CA ARG A 192 2.91 -6.96 7.60
C ARG A 192 2.87 -5.47 7.90
N ILE A 193 2.26 -5.12 9.03
CA ILE A 193 2.32 -3.78 9.62
C ILE A 193 3.46 -3.73 10.64
N SER A 194 4.48 -2.90 10.36
CA SER A 194 5.68 -2.79 11.20
C SER A 194 5.60 -1.71 12.28
N TRP A 195 4.57 -0.86 12.28
CA TRP A 195 4.40 0.18 13.29
C TRP A 195 2.91 0.43 13.58
N TYR A 196 2.57 0.50 14.86
CA TYR A 196 1.21 0.75 15.32
C TYR A 196 1.17 1.30 16.77
N ARG A 197 0.07 1.93 17.15
CA ARG A 197 -0.24 2.30 18.53
C ARG A 197 -1.74 2.13 18.80
N TYR A 198 -2.08 1.67 19.99
CA TYR A 198 -3.47 1.71 20.44
C TYR A 198 -3.91 3.14 20.69
N GLY A 199 -5.14 3.46 20.31
CA GLY A 199 -5.72 4.79 20.34
C GLY A 199 -6.08 5.30 18.95
N SER A 200 -6.89 6.34 18.91
CA SER A 200 -7.23 7.03 17.66
C SER A 200 -6.00 7.75 17.10
N LYS A 201 -6.00 8.01 15.80
CA LYS A 201 -4.95 8.76 15.13
C LYS A 201 -4.74 10.13 15.78
N GLU A 202 -5.81 10.80 16.19
CA GLU A 202 -5.74 12.08 16.90
C GLU A 202 -5.07 11.93 18.27
N GLU A 203 -5.39 10.89 19.04
CA GLU A 203 -4.74 10.61 20.33
C GLU A 203 -3.26 10.30 20.16
N VAL A 204 -2.91 9.50 19.14
CA VAL A 204 -1.53 9.06 18.90
C VAL A 204 -0.65 10.20 18.38
N LEU A 205 -1.15 10.99 17.44
CA LEU A 205 -0.39 12.10 16.84
C LEU A 205 -0.39 13.35 17.74
N ASN A 206 -1.45 13.62 18.50
CA ASN A 206 -1.51 14.77 19.41
C ASN A 206 -1.12 14.45 20.86
N GLY A 207 -1.01 13.16 21.23
CA GLY A 207 -0.59 12.73 22.57
C GLY A 207 0.80 13.25 22.97
N GLN A 208 1.64 13.60 21.99
CA GLN A 208 2.90 14.30 22.21
C GLN A 208 2.72 15.76 22.71
N ARG A 209 1.58 16.40 22.43
CA ARG A 209 1.24 17.76 22.87
C ARG A 209 0.49 17.79 24.21
N ALA A 210 -0.29 16.76 24.53
CA ALA A 210 -1.23 16.78 25.66
C ALA A 210 -0.61 16.46 27.05
N GLY A 211 0.54 15.79 27.11
CA GLY A 211 1.25 15.50 28.37
C GLY A 211 2.02 16.67 28.99
N VAL A 212 1.87 17.89 28.46
CA VAL A 212 2.86 18.98 28.56
C VAL A 212 2.45 20.08 29.58
N GLY A 213 1.38 19.88 30.34
CA GLY A 213 0.82 20.94 31.19
C GLY A 213 1.55 21.28 32.49
N LEU A 214 2.17 20.33 33.19
CA LEU A 214 2.59 20.60 34.59
C LEU A 214 3.95 20.08 35.06
N VAL A 215 4.55 19.06 34.42
CA VAL A 215 5.81 18.48 34.95
C VAL A 215 7.05 18.94 34.17
N HIS A 216 6.90 19.36 32.91
CA HIS A 216 8.02 19.64 32.01
C HIS A 216 8.58 21.08 32.07
N SER A 217 7.88 22.02 32.71
CA SER A 217 8.35 23.41 32.84
C SER A 217 9.58 23.54 33.76
N LEU A 218 9.92 22.50 34.53
CA LEU A 218 11.02 22.51 35.49
C LEU A 218 12.35 21.93 34.97
N MET A 219 12.39 21.25 33.82
CA MET A 219 13.60 20.51 33.38
C MET A 219 14.12 20.79 31.96
N GLY A 220 13.63 21.80 31.25
CA GLY A 220 14.32 22.39 30.08
C GLY A 220 14.67 21.44 28.91
N ALA A 221 14.19 20.20 28.91
CA ALA A 221 14.51 19.21 27.88
C ALA A 221 13.57 19.39 26.69
N LYS A 222 14.08 19.94 25.58
CA LYS A 222 13.43 19.85 24.27
C LYS A 222 13.36 18.36 23.90
N ARG A 223 12.22 17.69 24.15
CA ARG A 223 12.00 16.33 23.64
C ARG A 223 12.09 16.38 22.11
N HIS A 224 12.93 15.52 21.56
CA HIS A 224 13.06 15.36 20.13
C HIS A 224 11.75 14.80 19.56
N PRO A 225 11.32 15.24 18.36
CA PRO A 225 10.19 14.64 17.66
C PRO A 225 10.44 13.14 17.47
N GLU A 226 9.49 12.31 17.87
CA GLU A 226 9.58 10.86 17.74
C GLU A 226 9.36 10.45 16.28
N ARG A 227 10.12 9.46 15.83
CA ARG A 227 9.99 8.84 14.51
C ARG A 227 9.45 7.41 14.63
N VAL A 228 8.86 6.94 13.54
CA VAL A 228 8.47 5.54 13.37
C VAL A 228 9.62 4.58 13.70
N GLY A 229 10.83 4.90 13.25
CA GLY A 229 12.01 4.06 13.45
C GLY A 229 12.56 4.03 14.88
N ASP A 230 12.08 4.91 15.77
CA ASP A 230 12.58 4.97 17.15
C ASP A 230 11.97 3.88 18.04
N SER A 231 10.90 3.22 17.58
CA SER A 231 10.21 2.14 18.29
C SER A 231 10.33 0.82 17.54
N GLU A 232 10.98 -0.17 18.15
CA GLU A 232 10.92 -1.56 17.67
C GLU A 232 9.61 -2.22 18.15
N MET A 233 8.84 -2.77 17.21
CA MET A 233 7.55 -3.41 17.48
C MET A 233 7.49 -4.78 16.83
N GLN A 234 6.73 -5.70 17.43
CA GLN A 234 6.40 -6.96 16.78
C GLN A 234 5.47 -6.68 15.61
N ALA A 235 5.90 -7.02 14.39
CA ALA A 235 5.07 -6.79 13.20
C ALA A 235 3.76 -7.60 13.25
N ILE A 236 2.66 -6.95 12.89
CA ILE A 236 1.33 -7.57 12.81
C ILE A 236 1.17 -8.16 11.40
N PRO A 237 0.92 -9.47 11.25
CA PRO A 237 0.68 -10.07 9.94
C PRO A 237 -0.66 -9.64 9.35
N LEU A 238 -0.67 -9.44 8.04
CA LEU A 238 -1.86 -9.28 7.22
C LEU A 238 -2.27 -10.64 6.68
N VAL A 239 -3.50 -11.06 6.95
CA VAL A 239 -3.99 -12.40 6.61
C VAL A 239 -5.19 -12.29 5.69
N MET A 240 -5.06 -12.87 4.49
CA MET A 240 -6.13 -12.88 3.51
C MET A 240 -7.26 -13.82 3.95
N GLN A 241 -8.49 -13.32 3.99
CA GLN A 241 -9.69 -14.09 4.39
C GLN A 241 -10.61 -14.45 3.22
N GLY A 242 -10.40 -13.84 2.04
CA GLY A 242 -11.23 -14.03 0.85
C GLY A 242 -10.39 -14.07 -0.42
N LEU A 243 -10.97 -14.60 -1.50
CA LEU A 243 -10.31 -14.69 -2.80
C LEU A 243 -11.10 -13.87 -3.81
N ALA A 244 -10.42 -12.94 -4.48
CA ALA A 244 -10.93 -12.28 -5.68
C ALA A 244 -10.31 -12.94 -6.91
N SER A 245 -11.06 -12.99 -8.01
CA SER A 245 -10.55 -13.45 -9.30
C SER A 245 -11.16 -12.66 -10.44
N PHE A 246 -10.41 -12.55 -11.53
CA PHE A 246 -10.87 -11.91 -12.76
C PHE A 246 -10.29 -12.59 -14.00
N THR A 247 -11.00 -12.47 -15.11
CA THR A 247 -10.58 -12.95 -16.44
C THR A 247 -10.10 -11.77 -17.27
N VAL A 248 -9.03 -11.97 -18.02
CA VAL A 248 -8.45 -10.94 -18.89
C VAL A 248 -9.07 -11.01 -20.29
N GLU A 249 -9.56 -9.89 -20.77
CA GLU A 249 -10.08 -9.72 -22.13
C GLU A 249 -9.28 -8.66 -22.89
N GLU A 250 -9.49 -8.58 -24.22
CA GLU A 250 -8.93 -7.53 -25.09
C GLU A 250 -9.50 -6.13 -24.79
#